data_AF-A0A256FPD1-F1
#
_entry.id   AF-A0A256FPD1-F1
#
_cell.length_a   1.000
_cell.length_b   1.000
_cell.length_c   1.000
_cell.angle_alpha   90.00
_cell.angle_beta   90.00
_cell.angle_gamma   90.00
#
_symmetry.space_group_name_H-M   'P 1'
#
loop_
_entity.id
_entity.type
_entity.pdbx_description
1 polymer ?
#
loop_
_entity_poly.entity_id
_entity_poly.type
_entity_poly.pdbx_seq_one_letter_code
_entity_poly.pdbx_strand_id
1 'polypeptide(L)'
;MTKLRAIEPDAFDAVPAPEVPPEANGPEWYAYYIRAWQFLRYDRQYGALGGESPISFQAMDVYARRYFIDGLAFDLFRALVSAIDAEWLDYVAENQKSST
;
A
#
# COMPACT_ATOMS: atom_id res chain seq x y z
N MET A 1 13.40 -7.61 23.72
CA MET A 1 12.11 -7.35 23.05
C MET A 1 11.64 -8.65 22.41
N THR A 2 10.66 -9.33 23.02
CA THR A 2 10.00 -10.49 22.42
C THR A 2 9.13 -10.00 21.26
N LYS A 3 9.31 -10.57 20.07
CA LYS A 3 8.54 -10.17 18.88
C LYS A 3 7.05 -10.51 19.13
N LEU A 4 6.13 -9.58 18.88
CA LEU A 4 4.67 -9.79 19.05
C LEU A 4 4.17 -11.11 18.43
N ARG A 5 4.72 -11.50 17.27
CA ARG A 5 4.42 -12.77 16.60
C ARG A 5 4.69 -14.04 17.42
N ALA A 6 5.59 -13.98 18.40
CA ALA A 6 5.90 -15.11 19.27
C ALA A 6 4.97 -15.21 20.49
N ILE A 7 4.19 -14.16 20.76
CA ILE A 7 3.30 -14.07 21.93
C ILE A 7 1.86 -14.36 21.51
N GLU A 8 1.47 -13.91 20.31
CA GLU A 8 0.11 -14.08 19.79
C GLU A 8 0.15 -14.49 18.30
N PRO A 9 0.54 -15.74 18.00
CA PRO A 9 0.54 -16.23 16.62
C PRO A 9 -0.85 -16.17 16.00
N ASP A 10 -1.88 -16.48 16.79
CA ASP A 10 -3.27 -16.58 16.36
C ASP A 10 -3.92 -15.20 16.16
N ALA A 11 -3.37 -14.12 16.71
CA ALA A 11 -3.93 -12.77 16.57
C ALA A 11 -3.82 -12.25 15.14
N PHE A 12 -2.84 -12.71 14.36
CA PHE A 12 -2.75 -12.38 12.94
C PHE A 12 -3.78 -13.15 12.11
N ASP A 13 -4.00 -14.42 12.44
CA ASP A 13 -4.96 -15.28 11.74
C ASP A 13 -6.42 -14.95 12.12
N ALA A 14 -6.64 -14.29 13.28
CA ALA A 14 -7.93 -13.84 13.76
C ALA A 14 -8.47 -12.57 13.05
N VAL A 15 -7.64 -11.87 12.27
CA VAL A 15 -8.10 -10.75 11.45
C VAL A 15 -8.54 -11.30 10.10
N PRO A 16 -9.84 -11.44 9.83
CA PRO A 16 -10.30 -11.91 8.53
C PRO A 16 -9.80 -10.94 7.45
N ALA A 17 -9.25 -11.50 6.38
CA ALA A 17 -8.95 -10.70 5.20
C ALA A 17 -10.26 -10.04 4.72
N PRO A 18 -10.26 -8.74 4.38
CA PRO A 18 -11.46 -8.10 3.86
C PRO A 18 -11.95 -8.86 2.62
N GLU A 19 -13.27 -9.02 2.50
CA GLU A 19 -13.87 -9.60 1.30
C GLU A 19 -13.47 -8.75 0.09
N VAL A 20 -12.79 -9.38 -0.86
CA VAL A 20 -12.38 -8.73 -2.11
C VAL A 20 -13.66 -8.45 -2.91
N PRO A 21 -13.91 -7.19 -3.32
CA PRO A 21 -15.08 -6.88 -4.13
C PRO A 21 -15.13 -7.76 -5.39
N PRO A 22 -16.32 -8.19 -5.86
CA PRO A 22 -16.44 -9.06 -7.04
C PRO A 22 -15.74 -8.50 -8.30
N GLU A 23 -15.68 -7.18 -8.42
CA GLU A 23 -15.01 -6.43 -9.48
C GLU A 23 -13.49 -6.40 -9.35
N ALA A 24 -12.94 -6.65 -8.15
CA ALA A 24 -11.51 -6.68 -7.89
C ALA A 24 -10.91 -8.04 -8.28
N ASN A 25 -11.00 -8.37 -9.57
CA ASN A 25 -10.51 -9.62 -10.15
C ASN A 25 -9.10 -9.39 -10.75
N GLY A 26 -8.09 -9.37 -9.87
CA GLY A 26 -6.69 -9.16 -10.25
C GLY A 26 -5.91 -10.49 -10.36
N PRO A 27 -4.92 -10.59 -11.26
CA PRO A 27 -4.03 -11.76 -11.29
C PRO A 27 -3.23 -11.88 -9.98
N GLU A 28 -2.93 -13.10 -9.52
CA GLU A 28 -2.32 -13.36 -8.20
C GLU A 28 -1.03 -12.56 -7.92
N TRP A 29 -0.24 -12.27 -8.96
CA TRP A 29 0.98 -11.47 -8.83
C TRP A 29 0.72 -10.04 -8.35
N TYR A 30 -0.48 -9.50 -8.60
CA TYR A 30 -0.87 -8.14 -8.22
C TYR A 30 -1.10 -8.00 -6.70
N ALA A 31 -1.47 -9.10 -6.02
CA ALA A 31 -1.70 -9.11 -4.58
C ALA A 31 -0.46 -8.67 -3.78
N TYR A 32 0.74 -8.96 -4.30
CA TYR A 32 1.99 -8.51 -3.71
C TYR A 32 2.10 -6.97 -3.70
N TYR A 33 1.83 -6.32 -4.83
CA TYR A 33 1.93 -4.86 -4.97
C TYR A 33 0.82 -4.13 -4.21
N ILE A 34 -0.40 -4.68 -4.18
CA ILE A 34 -1.49 -4.19 -3.32
C ILE A 34 -1.08 -4.22 -1.85
N ARG A 35 -0.48 -5.33 -1.40
CA ARG A 35 -0.02 -5.44 -0.01
C ARG A 35 1.07 -4.42 0.29
N ALA A 36 2.05 -4.25 -0.60
CA ALA A 36 3.08 -3.24 -0.44
C ALA A 36 2.48 -1.82 -0.36
N TRP A 37 1.53 -1.50 -1.25
CA TRP A 37 0.80 -0.24 -1.22
C TRP A 37 0.03 -0.04 0.10
N GLN A 38 -0.67 -1.06 0.62
CA GLN A 38 -1.36 -0.97 1.91
C GLN A 38 -0.42 -0.69 3.09
N PHE A 39 0.83 -1.16 3.05
CA PHE A 39 1.83 -0.77 4.04
C PHE A 39 2.30 0.67 3.84
N LEU A 40 2.64 1.02 2.59
CA LEU A 40 3.30 2.28 2.26
C LEU A 40 2.37 3.49 2.28
N ARG A 41 1.06 3.31 2.07
CA ARG A 41 0.09 4.41 2.00
C ARG A 41 0.04 5.22 3.28
N TYR A 42 0.42 4.67 4.42
CA TYR A 42 0.44 5.39 5.69
C TYR A 42 1.74 6.18 5.92
N ASP A 43 2.76 5.96 5.10
CA ASP A 43 4.03 6.69 5.13
C ASP A 43 4.04 7.92 4.18
N ARG A 44 2.88 8.30 3.64
CA ARG A 44 2.72 9.48 2.79
C ARG A 44 2.62 10.76 3.62
N GLN A 45 2.92 11.89 2.99
CA GLN A 45 2.70 13.21 3.59
C GLN A 45 1.25 13.65 3.40
N TYR A 46 0.73 14.43 4.34
CA TYR A 46 -0.59 15.06 4.24
C TYR A 46 -0.42 16.57 4.06
N GLY A 47 -1.14 17.14 3.10
CA GLY A 47 -1.16 18.58 2.87
C GLY A 47 -1.91 19.34 3.97
N ALA A 48 -1.75 20.67 4.00
CA ALA A 48 -2.34 21.56 5.02
C ALA A 48 -3.88 21.50 5.13
N LEU A 49 -4.58 20.98 4.11
CA LEU A 49 -6.03 20.78 4.08
C LEU A 49 -6.43 19.29 4.15
N GLY A 50 -5.54 18.42 4.62
CA GLY A 50 -5.82 16.97 4.75
C GLY A 50 -5.78 16.19 3.44
N GLY A 51 -5.32 16.82 2.35
CA GLY A 51 -5.13 16.15 1.07
C GLY A 51 -4.00 15.12 1.12
N GLU A 52 -4.28 13.90 0.67
CA GLU A 52 -3.28 12.86 0.52
C GLU A 52 -2.29 13.23 -0.59
N SER A 53 -0.99 13.09 -0.33
CA SER A 53 0.06 13.22 -1.36
C SER A 53 0.52 11.84 -1.85
N PRO A 54 1.20 11.76 -3.01
CA PRO A 54 1.82 10.51 -3.45
C PRO A 54 2.78 9.94 -2.41
N ILE A 55 2.86 8.61 -2.36
CA ILE A 55 3.86 7.90 -1.55
C ILE A 55 5.26 8.35 -1.98
N SER A 56 6.07 8.75 -1.00
CA SER A 56 7.42 9.26 -1.29
C SER A 56 8.34 8.17 -1.84
N PHE A 57 9.27 8.56 -2.72
CA PHE A 57 10.34 7.66 -3.17
C PHE A 57 11.11 7.06 -1.99
N GLN A 58 11.35 7.85 -0.94
CA GLN A 58 12.07 7.41 0.25
C GLN A 58 11.34 6.27 0.99
N ALA A 59 10.01 6.33 1.12
CA ALA A 59 9.23 5.25 1.72
C ALA A 59 9.35 3.96 0.89
N MET A 60 9.24 4.09 -0.44
CA MET A 60 9.40 2.95 -1.36
C MET A 60 10.82 2.36 -1.31
N ASP A 61 11.86 3.20 -1.26
CA ASP A 61 13.27 2.78 -1.14
C ASP A 61 13.52 2.02 0.17
N VAL A 62 13.02 2.52 1.30
CA VAL A 62 13.16 1.86 2.61
C VAL A 62 12.48 0.50 2.61
N TYR A 63 11.27 0.40 2.05
CA TYR A 63 10.57 -0.86 1.91
C TYR A 63 11.34 -1.83 1.01
N ALA A 64 11.77 -1.38 -0.17
CA ALA A 64 12.52 -2.19 -1.13
C ALA A 64 13.80 -2.76 -0.51
N ARG A 65 14.59 -1.94 0.18
CA ARG A 65 15.79 -2.40 0.89
C ARG A 65 15.50 -3.43 1.98
N ARG A 66 14.39 -3.31 2.70
CA ARG A 66 13.98 -4.27 3.74
C ARG A 66 13.67 -5.66 3.16
N TYR A 67 13.17 -5.71 1.92
CA TYR A 67 12.77 -6.94 1.24
C TYR A 67 13.72 -7.36 0.12
N PHE A 68 14.90 -6.74 0.02
CA PHE A 68 15.93 -7.05 -0.98
C PHE A 68 15.41 -6.91 -2.43
N ILE A 69 14.62 -5.88 -2.69
CA ILE A 69 14.16 -5.51 -4.03
C ILE A 69 15.12 -4.46 -4.58
N ASP A 70 15.87 -4.77 -5.63
CA ASP A 70 16.89 -3.89 -6.20
C ASP A 70 16.90 -3.88 -7.74
N GLY A 71 17.70 -2.97 -8.31
CA GLY A 71 17.87 -2.83 -9.76
C GLY A 71 16.54 -2.73 -10.53
N LEU A 72 16.41 -3.52 -11.59
CA LEU A 72 15.20 -3.55 -12.42
C LEU A 72 13.95 -3.98 -11.63
N ALA A 73 14.11 -4.84 -10.62
CA ALA A 73 12.98 -5.25 -9.79
C ALA A 73 12.46 -4.07 -8.95
N PHE A 74 13.35 -3.19 -8.49
CA PHE A 74 12.96 -1.95 -7.82
C PHE A 74 12.23 -0.99 -8.75
N ASP A 75 12.71 -0.83 -9.99
CA ASP A 75 12.04 0.03 -10.98
C ASP A 75 10.62 -0.46 -11.28
N LEU A 76 10.45 -1.78 -11.44
CA LEU A 76 9.14 -2.40 -11.65
C LEU A 76 8.24 -2.24 -10.42
N PHE A 77 8.77 -2.52 -9.23
CA PHE A 77 8.06 -2.35 -7.96
C PHE A 77 7.56 -0.92 -7.79
N ARG A 78 8.43 0.07 -7.98
CA ARG A 78 8.09 1.48 -7.88
C ARG A 78 7.01 1.86 -8.88
N ALA A 79 7.14 1.44 -10.14
CA ALA A 79 6.16 1.75 -11.18
C ALA A 79 4.77 1.19 -10.84
N LEU A 80 4.68 -0.06 -10.39
CA LEU A 80 3.41 -0.70 -10.07
C LEU A 80 2.77 -0.13 -8.80
N VAL A 81 3.55 0.09 -7.73
CA VAL A 81 3.03 0.69 -6.49
C VAL A 81 2.58 2.13 -6.73
N SER A 82 3.33 2.91 -7.53
CA SER A 82 2.91 4.27 -7.91
C SER A 82 1.63 4.28 -8.75
N ALA A 83 1.41 3.30 -9.62
CA ALA A 83 0.19 3.22 -10.41
C ALA A 83 -1.04 2.97 -9.52
N ILE A 84 -0.93 2.05 -8.55
CA ILE A 84 -1.98 1.81 -7.54
C ILE A 84 -2.25 3.08 -6.74
N ASP A 85 -1.19 3.79 -6.36
CA ASP A 85 -1.29 5.00 -5.56
C ASP A 85 -1.99 6.14 -6.30
N ALA A 86 -1.69 6.32 -7.59
CA ALA A 86 -2.32 7.32 -8.44
C ALA A 86 -3.85 7.10 -8.53
N GLU A 87 -4.27 5.86 -8.82
CA GLU A 87 -5.69 5.50 -8.89
C GLU A 87 -6.41 5.78 -7.56
N TRP A 88 -5.78 5.47 -6.43
CA TRP A 88 -6.35 5.78 -5.11
C TRP A 88 -6.52 7.28 -4.88
N LEU A 89 -5.53 8.09 -5.27
CA LEU A 89 -5.60 9.54 -5.11
C LEU A 89 -6.72 10.14 -5.98
N ASP A 90 -6.90 9.62 -7.19
CA ASP A 90 -8.01 10.01 -8.07
C ASP A 90 -9.36 9.65 -7.43
N TYR A 91 -9.51 8.42 -6.94
CA TYR A 91 -10.71 7.98 -6.20
C TYR A 91 -11.01 8.87 -4.98
N VAL A 92 -10.01 9.22 -4.17
CA VAL A 92 -10.20 10.10 -3.01
C VAL A 92 -10.63 11.49 -3.46
N ALA A 93 -10.01 12.04 -4.51
CA ALA A 93 -10.36 13.35 -5.05
C ALA A 93 -11.80 13.38 -5.60
N GLU A 94 -12.25 12.31 -6.25
CA GLU A 94 -13.63 12.17 -6.72
C GLU A 94 -14.65 12.10 -5.58
N ASN A 95 -14.34 11.36 -4.51
CA ASN A 95 -15.21 11.27 -3.34
C ASN A 95 -15.31 12.59 -2.55
N GLN A 96 -14.22 13.35 -2.49
CA GLN A 96 -14.23 14.69 -1.88
C GLN A 96 -15.14 15.65 -2.65
N LYS A 97 -15.10 15.62 -3.98
CA LYS A 97 -16.00 16.43 -4.84
C LYS A 97 -17.47 16.04 -4.68
N SER A 98 -17.75 14.75 -4.50
CA SER A 98 -19.12 14.24 -4.36
C SER A 98 -19.73 14.46 -2.97
N SER A 99 -18.89 14.77 -1.98
CA SER A 99 -19.29 15.01 -0.58
C SER A 99 -19.45 16.49 -0.23
N THR A 100 -19.33 17.40 -1.21
CA THR A 100 -19.51 18.85 -1.09
C THR A 100 -20.75 19.28 -1.85
#